data_AF-G4TW46-F1
#
_entry.id   AF-G4TW46-F1
#
_cell.length_a   1.000
_cell.length_b   1.000
_cell.length_c   1.000
_cell.angle_alpha   90.00
_cell.angle_beta   90.00
_cell.angle_gamma   90.00
#
_symmetry.space_group_name_H-M   'P 1'
#
loop_
_entity.id
_entity.type
_entity.pdbx_description
1 polymer ?
#
loop_
_entity_poly.entity_id
_entity_poly.type
_entity_poly.pdbx_seq_one_letter_code
_entity_poly.pdbx_strand_id
1 'polypeptide(L)'
;MSTLKVSLPPHLREVLEPLLGILPKELDLLLESSLANAEIAYAVIDDVSKWAHTSSGQETLQSKNLNPRDYDRLALLAGTVTGPSQRLPPPEPKPEPWEVAQDEKNTRRAIAALVNGLFSVVGIATAVWWASKTTGYSYETRVGLAVCGGLITALAEGGLFAIYYNRRESRRSYRAKEREKHHRKLQRRYLKSLKETTADHDTVSETIPKDESKEEKVPEEDIPPAEEPDKPLRKRAVGNREEDE
;
A
#
# COMPACT_ATOMS: atom_id res chain seq x y z
N MET A 1 -7.60 14.11 14.03
CA MET A 1 -7.73 12.67 13.79
C MET A 1 -9.21 12.40 13.55
N SER A 2 -9.56 11.78 12.43
CA SER A 2 -10.96 11.54 12.07
C SER A 2 -11.57 10.50 13.01
N THR A 3 -12.59 10.89 13.77
CA THR A 3 -13.33 9.99 14.66
C THR A 3 -14.23 9.08 13.81
N LEU A 4 -13.81 7.83 13.64
CA LEU A 4 -14.59 6.76 12.99
C LEU A 4 -15.93 6.60 13.73
N LYS A 5 -17.04 6.72 13.01
CA LYS A 5 -18.39 6.54 13.53
C LYS A 5 -18.97 5.23 13.02
N VAL A 6 -19.53 4.48 13.95
CA VAL A 6 -20.08 3.16 13.68
C VAL A 6 -21.58 3.24 13.86
N SER A 7 -22.33 2.56 12.99
CA SER A 7 -23.76 2.40 13.21
C SER A 7 -23.99 1.65 14.53
N LEU A 8 -25.08 1.97 15.25
CA LEU A 8 -25.43 1.30 16.49
C LEU A 8 -26.61 0.32 16.25
N PRO A 9 -26.36 -0.96 15.90
CA PRO A 9 -27.40 -1.97 15.81
C PRO A 9 -28.17 -2.15 17.13
N PRO A 10 -29.44 -2.60 17.06
CA PRO A 10 -30.27 -2.82 18.25
C PRO A 10 -29.64 -3.81 19.25
N HIS A 11 -29.04 -4.90 18.77
CA HIS A 11 -28.36 -5.87 19.64
C HIS A 11 -27.16 -5.26 20.37
N LEU A 12 -26.44 -4.30 19.76
CA LEU A 12 -25.30 -3.65 20.41
C LEU A 12 -25.81 -2.70 21.50
N ARG A 13 -26.94 -2.03 21.25
CA ARG A 13 -27.62 -1.19 22.24
C ARG A 13 -28.06 -2.02 23.45
N GLU A 14 -28.68 -3.18 23.23
CA GLU A 14 -29.10 -4.10 24.30
C GLU A 14 -27.92 -4.59 25.17
N VAL A 15 -26.73 -4.75 24.58
CA VAL A 15 -25.51 -5.15 25.33
C VAL A 15 -24.90 -3.98 26.09
N LEU A 16 -24.97 -2.76 25.56
CA LEU A 16 -24.38 -1.56 26.16
C LEU A 16 -25.26 -0.91 27.23
N GLU A 17 -26.58 -1.05 27.15
CA GLU A 17 -27.53 -0.44 28.09
C GLU A 17 -27.33 -0.90 29.55
N PRO A 18 -27.05 -2.19 29.86
CA PRO A 18 -26.74 -2.63 31.22
C PRO A 18 -25.45 -2.04 31.81
N LEU A 19 -24.57 -1.45 30.99
CA LEU A 19 -23.33 -0.83 31.47
C LEU A 19 -23.53 0.56 32.06
N LEU A 20 -24.69 1.19 31.79
CA LEU A 20 -24.99 2.54 32.27
C LEU A 20 -25.04 2.56 33.81
N GLY A 21 -24.28 3.47 34.42
CA GLY A 21 -24.13 3.59 35.87
C GLY A 21 -23.15 2.61 36.52
N ILE A 22 -22.52 1.72 35.74
CA ILE A 22 -21.43 0.84 36.19
C ILE A 22 -20.07 1.40 35.73
N LEU A 23 -20.05 2.05 34.56
CA LEU A 23 -18.85 2.62 33.96
C LEU A 23 -18.26 3.79 34.77
N PRO A 24 -16.96 4.10 34.58
CA PRO A 24 -16.39 5.36 35.04
C PRO A 24 -17.22 6.54 34.53
N LYS A 25 -17.47 7.54 35.39
CA LYS A 25 -18.39 8.67 35.11
C LYS A 25 -18.16 9.35 33.77
N GLU A 26 -16.90 9.46 33.34
CA GLU A 26 -16.52 10.07 32.06
C GLU A 26 -17.00 9.23 30.86
N LEU A 27 -16.80 7.91 30.91
CA LEU A 27 -17.26 6.98 29.87
C LEU A 27 -18.78 6.81 29.88
N ASP A 28 -19.40 6.86 31.07
CA ASP A 28 -20.84 6.75 31.24
C ASP A 28 -21.59 7.89 30.52
N LEU A 29 -21.14 9.13 30.71
CA LEU A 29 -21.70 10.31 30.02
C LEU A 29 -21.50 10.26 28.50
N LEU A 30 -20.33 9.78 28.05
CA LEU A 30 -20.03 9.62 26.62
C LEU A 30 -20.87 8.51 25.99
N LEU A 31 -21.11 7.43 26.71
CA LEU A 31 -21.95 6.33 26.26
C LEU A 31 -23.42 6.74 26.22
N GLU A 32 -23.94 7.39 27.27
CA GLU A 32 -25.32 7.87 27.34
C GLU A 32 -25.64 8.83 26.18
N SER A 33 -24.77 9.82 25.94
CA SER A 33 -24.92 10.74 24.82
C SER A 33 -24.82 10.06 23.45
N SER A 34 -24.04 8.97 23.34
CA SER A 34 -23.90 8.20 22.10
C SER A 34 -25.08 7.24 21.86
N LEU A 35 -25.66 6.65 22.90
CA LEU A 35 -26.81 5.74 22.81
C LEU A 35 -28.09 6.47 22.38
N ALA A 36 -28.19 7.77 22.66
CA ALA A 36 -29.27 8.62 22.14
C ALA A 36 -29.24 8.76 20.60
N ASN A 37 -28.08 8.53 19.98
CA ASN A 37 -27.88 8.63 18.53
C ASN A 37 -27.93 7.24 17.87
N ALA A 38 -28.17 7.22 16.55
CA ALA A 38 -28.10 5.99 15.74
C ALA A 38 -26.65 5.58 15.39
N GLU A 39 -25.68 6.43 15.75
CA GLU A 39 -24.26 6.24 15.48
C GLU A 39 -23.46 6.56 16.74
N ILE A 40 -22.42 5.77 16.98
CA ILE A 40 -21.53 5.88 18.13
C ILE A 40 -20.08 6.02 17.64
N ALA A 41 -19.29 6.83 18.34
CA ALA A 41 -17.87 6.95 18.04
C ALA A 41 -17.13 5.66 18.41
N TYR A 42 -16.31 5.12 17.50
CA TYR A 42 -15.56 3.89 17.71
C TYR A 42 -14.67 3.96 18.97
N ALA A 43 -14.09 5.13 19.24
CA ALA A 43 -13.25 5.35 20.42
C ALA A 43 -13.99 5.03 21.74
N VAL A 44 -15.28 5.34 21.84
CA VAL A 44 -16.07 5.06 23.04
C VAL A 44 -16.24 3.56 23.23
N ILE A 45 -16.50 2.81 22.15
CA ILE A 45 -16.61 1.35 22.19
C ILE A 45 -15.27 0.71 22.56
N ASP A 46 -14.17 1.21 21.98
CA ASP A 46 -12.81 0.74 22.26
C ASP A 46 -12.43 0.99 23.73
N ASP A 47 -12.76 2.14 24.28
CA ASP A 47 -12.48 2.47 25.69
C ASP A 47 -13.36 1.66 26.66
N VAL A 48 -14.63 1.40 26.32
CA VAL A 48 -15.49 0.46 27.07
C VAL A 48 -14.91 -0.96 27.05
N SER A 49 -14.44 -1.43 25.88
CA SER A 49 -13.79 -2.73 25.75
C SER A 49 -12.53 -2.81 26.61
N LYS A 50 -11.64 -1.82 26.53
CA LYS A 50 -10.43 -1.75 27.37
C LYS A 50 -10.77 -1.74 28.85
N TRP A 51 -11.77 -0.95 29.26
CA TRP A 51 -12.22 -0.92 30.65
C TRP A 51 -12.72 -2.28 31.11
N ALA A 52 -13.50 -3.01 30.30
CA ALA A 52 -13.98 -4.35 30.62
C ALA A 52 -12.84 -5.38 30.83
N HIS A 53 -11.65 -5.13 30.26
CA HIS A 53 -10.46 -5.95 30.46
C HIS A 53 -9.65 -5.61 31.72
N THR A 54 -9.91 -4.45 32.35
CA THR A 54 -9.23 -4.09 33.61
C THR A 54 -9.75 -4.93 34.76
N SER A 55 -8.91 -5.17 35.78
CA SER A 55 -9.33 -5.93 36.96
C SER A 55 -10.55 -5.31 37.67
N SER A 56 -10.58 -3.97 37.78
CA SER A 56 -11.71 -3.25 38.35
C SER A 56 -12.99 -3.39 37.51
N GLY A 57 -12.87 -3.32 36.18
CA GLY A 57 -13.99 -3.55 35.26
C GLY A 57 -14.55 -4.97 35.40
N GLN A 58 -13.68 -5.98 35.43
CA GLN A 58 -14.09 -7.39 35.57
C GLN A 58 -14.81 -7.66 36.89
N GLU A 59 -14.26 -7.19 38.01
CA GLU A 59 -14.90 -7.33 39.33
C GLU A 59 -16.28 -6.65 39.35
N THR A 60 -16.37 -5.45 38.77
CA THR A 60 -17.63 -4.70 38.76
C THR A 60 -18.68 -5.37 37.88
N LEU A 61 -18.30 -5.84 36.69
CA LEU A 61 -19.19 -6.60 35.79
C LEU A 61 -19.68 -7.90 36.44
N GLN A 62 -18.77 -8.66 37.06
CA GLN A 62 -19.12 -9.89 37.76
C GLN A 62 -20.05 -9.65 38.95
N SER A 63 -19.87 -8.55 39.70
CA SER A 63 -20.76 -8.17 40.81
C SER A 63 -22.21 -7.94 40.38
N LYS A 64 -22.42 -7.64 39.09
CA LYS A 64 -23.72 -7.41 38.45
C LYS A 64 -24.20 -8.61 37.63
N ASN A 65 -23.53 -9.76 37.73
CA ASN A 65 -23.78 -10.97 36.93
C ASN A 65 -23.65 -10.75 35.42
N LEU A 66 -22.83 -9.78 34.99
CA LEU A 66 -22.49 -9.56 33.59
C LEU A 66 -21.21 -10.31 33.25
N ASN A 67 -21.16 -10.93 32.07
CA ASN A 67 -20.01 -11.69 31.62
C ASN A 67 -19.01 -10.75 30.91
N PRO A 68 -17.77 -10.57 31.41
CA PRO A 68 -16.78 -9.69 30.80
C PRO A 68 -16.47 -10.02 29.33
N ARG A 69 -16.52 -11.31 28.95
CA ARG A 69 -16.19 -11.77 27.59
C ARG A 69 -17.15 -11.28 26.50
N ASP A 70 -18.38 -10.90 26.88
CA ASP A 70 -19.36 -10.41 25.91
C ASP A 70 -18.97 -9.00 25.42
N TYR A 71 -18.15 -8.28 26.20
CA TYR A 71 -17.66 -6.94 25.88
C TYR A 71 -16.36 -6.95 25.05
N ASP A 72 -15.59 -8.05 25.06
CA ASP A 72 -14.39 -8.20 24.23
C ASP A 72 -14.68 -8.07 22.73
N ARG A 73 -15.87 -8.54 22.32
CA ARG A 73 -16.29 -8.58 20.91
C ARG A 73 -16.83 -7.25 20.41
N LEU A 74 -17.11 -6.29 21.28
CA LEU A 74 -17.69 -5.01 20.88
C LEU A 74 -16.79 -4.26 19.89
N ALA A 75 -15.47 -4.32 20.07
CA ALA A 75 -14.52 -3.69 19.14
C ALA A 75 -14.54 -4.36 17.75
N LEU A 76 -14.70 -5.69 17.70
CA LEU A 76 -14.78 -6.45 16.44
C LEU A 76 -16.09 -6.18 15.70
N LEU A 77 -17.21 -6.17 16.42
CA LEU A 77 -18.54 -5.87 15.88
C LEU A 77 -18.60 -4.44 15.36
N ALA A 78 -17.98 -3.50 16.06
CA ALA A 78 -17.91 -2.11 15.65
C ALA A 78 -17.12 -1.89 14.34
N GLY A 79 -16.25 -2.81 13.94
CA GLY A 79 -15.52 -2.73 12.68
C GLY A 79 -16.31 -3.16 11.45
N THR A 80 -17.50 -3.76 11.60
CA THR A 80 -18.21 -4.41 10.49
C THR A 80 -19.18 -3.52 9.72
N VAL A 81 -19.66 -2.42 10.32
CA VAL A 81 -20.64 -1.53 9.69
C VAL A 81 -20.27 -0.06 9.96
N THR A 82 -19.65 0.59 8.98
CA THR A 82 -19.47 2.05 9.03
C THR A 82 -20.83 2.73 8.99
N GLY A 83 -21.02 3.78 9.80
CA GLY A 83 -22.29 4.50 9.86
C GLY A 83 -22.71 5.04 8.48
N PRO A 84 -24.02 5.18 8.20
CA PRO A 84 -24.51 5.75 6.94
C PRO A 84 -24.02 7.18 6.70
N SER A 85 -23.67 7.93 7.76
CA SER A 85 -23.08 9.26 7.64
C SER A 85 -21.61 9.25 7.18
N GLN A 86 -20.92 8.11 7.31
CA GLN A 86 -19.51 8.00 7.01
C GLN A 86 -19.29 7.56 5.57
N ARG A 87 -18.91 8.52 4.72
CA ARG A 87 -18.39 8.21 3.39
C ARG A 87 -17.07 7.47 3.55
N LEU A 88 -17.04 6.20 3.16
CA LEU A 88 -15.79 5.45 3.00
C LEU A 88 -14.87 6.25 2.05
N PRO A 89 -13.55 6.26 2.28
CA PRO A 89 -12.64 6.79 1.27
C PRO A 89 -12.92 6.03 -0.05
N PRO A 90 -12.87 6.72 -1.20
CA PRO A 90 -13.02 6.05 -2.48
C PRO A 90 -12.02 4.89 -2.54
N PRO A 91 -12.44 3.70 -3.02
CA PRO A 91 -11.56 2.55 -3.08
C PRO A 91 -10.28 2.94 -3.82
N GLU A 92 -9.13 2.57 -3.27
CA GLU A 92 -7.86 2.81 -3.95
C GLU A 92 -7.94 2.20 -5.35
N PRO A 93 -7.54 2.93 -6.41
CA PRO A 93 -7.56 2.39 -7.75
C PRO A 93 -6.74 1.10 -7.77
N LYS A 94 -7.29 0.05 -8.37
CA LYS A 94 -6.55 -1.21 -8.54
C LYS A 94 -5.24 -0.88 -9.28
N PRO A 95 -4.09 -1.43 -8.85
CA PRO A 95 -2.85 -1.20 -9.56
C PRO A 95 -3.01 -1.65 -11.00
N GLU A 96 -2.46 -0.86 -11.92
CA GLU A 96 -2.55 -1.16 -13.34
C GLU A 96 -1.83 -2.50 -13.63
N PRO A 97 -2.27 -3.32 -14.60
CA PRO A 97 -1.67 -4.63 -14.87
C PRO A 97 -0.15 -4.58 -15.12
N TRP A 98 0.33 -3.46 -15.69
CA TRP A 98 1.76 -3.25 -15.94
C TRP A 98 2.57 -3.00 -14.65
N GLU A 99 1.97 -2.39 -13.62
CA GLU A 99 2.60 -2.16 -12.32
C GLU A 99 2.77 -3.49 -11.60
N VAL A 100 1.72 -4.31 -11.59
CA VAL A 100 1.74 -5.67 -11.01
C VAL A 100 2.82 -6.51 -11.69
N ALA A 101 2.87 -6.52 -13.03
CA ALA A 101 3.89 -7.25 -13.77
C ALA A 101 5.32 -6.75 -13.48
N GLN A 102 5.50 -5.45 -13.26
CA GLN A 102 6.80 -4.88 -12.91
C GLN A 102 7.21 -5.30 -11.50
N ASP A 103 6.29 -5.36 -10.55
CA ASP A 103 6.55 -5.81 -9.19
C ASP A 103 6.83 -7.31 -9.11
N GLU A 104 6.13 -8.14 -9.87
CA GLU A 104 6.50 -9.55 -9.99
C GLU A 104 7.92 -9.75 -10.53
N LYS A 105 8.30 -9.01 -11.59
CA LYS A 105 9.67 -9.05 -12.14
C LYS A 105 10.69 -8.60 -11.10
N ASN A 106 10.38 -7.58 -10.32
CA ASN A 106 11.22 -7.09 -9.23
C ASN A 106 11.40 -8.14 -8.13
N THR A 107 10.32 -8.83 -7.76
CA THR A 107 10.32 -9.90 -6.75
C THR A 107 11.16 -11.08 -7.22
N ARG A 108 10.97 -11.56 -8.46
CA ARG A 108 11.77 -12.65 -9.03
C ARG A 108 13.27 -12.32 -9.06
N ARG A 109 13.63 -11.08 -9.40
CA ARG A 109 15.03 -10.62 -9.36
C ARG A 109 15.60 -10.59 -7.93
N ALA A 110 14.81 -10.16 -6.96
CA ALA A 110 15.23 -10.15 -5.55
C ALA A 110 15.47 -11.58 -5.05
N ILE A 111 14.55 -12.50 -5.35
CA ILE A 111 14.71 -13.93 -5.01
C ILE A 111 15.95 -14.50 -5.68
N ALA A 112 16.16 -14.26 -6.98
CA ALA A 112 17.32 -14.75 -7.70
C ALA A 112 18.64 -14.22 -7.09
N ALA A 113 18.69 -12.96 -6.68
CA ALA A 113 19.85 -12.38 -6.02
C ALA A 113 20.15 -13.04 -4.67
N LEU A 114 19.11 -13.31 -3.86
CA LEU A 114 19.25 -14.02 -2.59
C LEU A 114 19.77 -15.45 -2.78
N VAL A 115 19.22 -16.17 -3.76
CA VAL A 115 19.66 -17.53 -4.09
C VAL A 115 21.12 -17.52 -4.55
N ASN A 116 21.51 -16.58 -5.40
CA ASN A 116 22.90 -16.45 -5.85
C ASN A 116 23.87 -16.15 -4.70
N GLY A 117 23.49 -15.24 -3.79
CA GLY A 117 24.28 -14.94 -2.59
C GLY A 117 24.42 -16.14 -1.65
N LEU A 118 23.37 -16.96 -1.51
CA LEU A 118 23.44 -18.18 -0.70
C LEU A 118 24.42 -19.21 -1.32
N PHE A 119 24.36 -19.39 -2.64
CA PHE A 119 25.28 -20.27 -3.35
C PHE A 119 26.74 -19.79 -3.28
N SER A 120 26.99 -18.47 -3.31
CA SER A 120 28.36 -17.95 -3.16
C SER A 120 28.94 -18.22 -1.78
N VAL A 121 28.16 -18.04 -0.71
CA VAL A 121 28.57 -18.35 0.68
C VAL A 121 28.86 -19.84 0.85
N VAL A 122 27.94 -20.72 0.43
CA VAL A 122 28.12 -22.17 0.54
C VAL A 122 29.28 -22.66 -0.32
N GLY A 123 29.42 -22.13 -1.54
CA GLY A 123 30.50 -22.44 -2.45
C GLY A 123 31.88 -22.11 -1.86
N ILE A 124 32.03 -20.92 -1.27
CA ILE A 124 33.29 -20.50 -0.64
C ILE A 124 33.58 -21.31 0.62
N ALA A 125 32.60 -21.54 1.49
CA ALA A 125 32.79 -22.38 2.67
C ALA A 125 33.25 -23.80 2.31
N THR A 126 32.64 -24.40 1.27
CA THR A 126 33.00 -25.73 0.77
C THR A 126 34.39 -25.74 0.11
N ALA A 127 34.73 -24.70 -0.64
CA ALA A 127 36.05 -24.56 -1.25
C ALA A 127 37.15 -24.42 -0.20
N VAL A 128 36.94 -23.60 0.84
CA VAL A 128 37.89 -23.44 1.96
C VAL A 128 38.04 -24.74 2.73
N TRP A 129 36.93 -25.44 2.99
CA TRP A 129 36.95 -26.77 3.60
C TRP A 129 37.80 -27.75 2.78
N TRP A 130 37.58 -27.81 1.47
CA TRP A 130 38.31 -28.72 0.58
C TRP A 130 39.80 -28.37 0.50
N ALA A 131 40.14 -27.09 0.37
CA ALA A 131 41.52 -26.60 0.36
C ALA A 131 42.23 -26.91 1.69
N SER A 132 41.55 -26.80 2.83
CA SER A 132 42.13 -27.12 4.15
C SER A 132 42.45 -28.61 4.35
N LYS A 133 41.93 -29.49 3.49
CA LYS A 133 42.24 -30.93 3.51
C LYS A 133 43.68 -31.19 3.07
N THR A 134 44.22 -30.40 2.15
CA THR A 134 45.58 -30.61 1.60
C THR A 134 46.68 -30.12 2.54
N THR A 135 46.39 -29.20 3.45
CA THR A 135 47.36 -28.60 4.37
C THR A 135 47.59 -29.40 5.67
N GLY A 136 46.83 -30.46 5.90
CA GLY A 136 47.00 -31.32 7.09
C GLY A 136 46.43 -30.73 8.39
N TYR A 137 45.61 -29.67 8.35
CA TYR A 137 44.99 -29.08 9.54
C TYR A 137 44.06 -30.05 10.28
N SER A 138 43.87 -29.86 11.60
CA SER A 138 42.92 -30.63 12.41
C SER A 138 41.48 -30.39 11.95
N TYR A 139 40.57 -31.33 12.17
CA TYR A 139 39.17 -31.19 11.75
C TYR A 139 38.52 -29.90 12.28
N GLU A 140 38.78 -29.56 13.54
CA GLU A 140 38.28 -28.35 14.21
C GLU A 140 38.73 -27.06 13.51
N THR A 141 40.02 -26.97 13.16
CA THR A 141 40.56 -25.79 12.45
C THR A 141 40.01 -25.67 11.04
N ARG A 142 39.74 -26.78 10.35
CA ARG A 142 39.08 -26.77 9.03
C ARG A 142 37.66 -26.21 9.09
N VAL A 143 36.88 -26.61 10.12
CA VAL A 143 35.50 -26.11 10.29
C VAL A 143 35.55 -24.61 10.56
N GLY A 144 36.44 -24.18 11.45
CA GLY A 144 36.65 -22.77 11.78
C GLY A 144 37.00 -21.92 10.55
N LEU A 145 37.92 -22.39 9.70
CA LEU A 145 38.29 -21.70 8.47
C LEU A 145 37.13 -21.62 7.46
N ALA A 146 36.38 -22.72 7.26
CA ALA A 146 35.25 -22.75 6.34
C ALA A 146 34.13 -21.80 6.78
N VAL A 147 33.78 -21.77 8.07
CA VAL A 147 32.80 -20.84 8.64
C VAL A 147 33.27 -19.40 8.50
N CYS A 148 34.54 -19.12 8.79
CA CYS A 148 35.11 -17.79 8.66
C CYS A 148 35.07 -17.30 7.19
N GLY A 149 35.45 -18.16 6.24
CA GLY A 149 35.37 -17.86 4.81
C GLY A 149 33.95 -17.55 4.36
N GLY A 150 32.97 -18.40 4.74
CA GLY A 150 31.56 -18.15 4.46
C GLY A 150 31.04 -16.85 5.09
N LEU A 151 31.45 -16.54 6.31
CA LEU A 151 31.05 -15.30 7.01
C LEU A 151 31.58 -14.05 6.32
N ILE A 152 32.85 -14.05 5.89
CA ILE A 152 33.45 -12.93 5.14
C ILE A 152 32.69 -12.72 3.82
N THR A 153 32.38 -13.80 3.09
CA THR A 153 31.56 -13.72 1.88
C THR A 153 30.18 -13.17 2.15
N ALA A 154 29.51 -13.63 3.21
CA ALA A 154 28.17 -13.17 3.56
C ALA A 154 28.15 -11.67 3.89
N LEU A 155 29.18 -11.17 4.59
CA LEU A 155 29.32 -9.74 4.87
C LEU A 155 29.58 -8.93 3.59
N ALA A 156 30.41 -9.44 2.68
CA ALA A 156 30.70 -8.78 1.41
C ALA A 156 29.44 -8.68 0.52
N GLU A 157 28.71 -9.79 0.36
CA GLU A 157 27.44 -9.84 -0.38
C GLU A 157 26.36 -8.98 0.28
N GLY A 158 26.25 -9.03 1.61
CA GLY A 158 25.33 -8.18 2.38
C GLY A 158 25.61 -6.69 2.22
N GLY A 159 26.89 -6.30 2.24
CA GLY A 159 27.31 -4.92 1.98
C GLY A 159 26.98 -4.46 0.56
N LEU A 160 27.26 -5.31 -0.44
CA LEU A 160 26.92 -5.03 -1.84
C LEU A 160 25.40 -4.89 -2.03
N PHE A 161 24.62 -5.75 -1.37
CA PHE A 161 23.16 -5.70 -1.39
C PHE A 161 22.63 -4.43 -0.73
N ALA A 162 23.20 -4.00 0.40
CA ALA A 162 22.83 -2.75 1.06
C ALA A 162 23.07 -1.52 0.17
N ILE A 163 24.23 -1.46 -0.51
CA ILE A 163 24.53 -0.39 -1.48
C ILE A 163 23.54 -0.41 -2.65
N TYR A 164 23.24 -1.60 -3.18
CA TYR A 164 22.27 -1.77 -4.25
C TYR A 164 20.87 -1.27 -3.83
N TYR A 165 20.43 -1.65 -2.63
CA TYR A 165 19.12 -1.26 -2.10
C TYR A 165 19.01 0.26 -1.93
N ASN A 166 20.01 0.89 -1.29
CA ASN A 166 20.02 2.34 -1.08
C ASN A 166 20.05 3.13 -2.41
N ARG A 167 20.82 2.66 -3.40
CA ARG A 167 20.81 3.23 -4.76
C ARG A 167 19.46 3.07 -5.45
N ARG A 168 18.78 1.93 -5.25
CA ARG A 168 17.46 1.67 -5.84
C ARG A 168 16.39 2.60 -5.27
N GLU A 169 16.41 2.83 -3.96
CA GLU A 169 15.50 3.76 -3.29
C GLU A 169 15.72 5.21 -3.74
N SER A 170 16.97 5.63 -3.83
CA SER A 170 17.34 6.96 -4.37
C SER A 170 16.85 7.16 -5.81
N ARG A 171 16.93 6.12 -6.66
CA ARG A 171 16.39 6.18 -8.04
C ARG A 171 14.86 6.20 -8.07
N ARG A 172 14.19 5.51 -7.15
CA ARG A 172 12.72 5.53 -7.03
C ARG A 172 12.23 6.93 -6.62
N SER A 173 12.84 7.54 -5.62
CA SER A 173 12.46 8.89 -5.17
C SER A 173 12.73 9.94 -6.24
N TYR A 174 13.84 9.83 -6.98
CA TYR A 174 14.12 10.70 -8.13
C TYR A 174 13.07 10.57 -9.24
N ARG A 175 12.75 9.33 -9.64
CA ARG A 175 11.72 9.06 -10.66
C ARG A 175 10.32 9.49 -10.23
N ALA A 176 9.98 9.33 -8.96
CA ALA A 176 8.71 9.81 -8.42
C ALA A 176 8.61 11.34 -8.54
N LYS A 177 9.66 12.07 -8.14
CA LYS A 177 9.75 13.54 -8.31
C LYS A 177 9.69 13.96 -9.78
N GLU A 178 10.30 13.19 -10.68
CA GLU A 178 10.25 13.46 -12.12
C GLU A 178 8.86 13.23 -12.71
N ARG A 179 8.18 12.14 -12.33
CA ARG A 179 6.78 11.86 -12.69
C ARG A 179 5.84 12.95 -12.18
N GLU A 180 6.03 13.41 -10.95
CA GLU A 180 5.25 14.51 -10.36
C GLU A 180 5.45 15.82 -11.16
N LYS A 181 6.70 16.17 -11.50
CA LYS A 181 6.98 17.32 -12.36
C LYS A 181 6.34 17.20 -13.74
N HIS A 182 6.39 16.02 -14.35
CA HIS A 182 5.77 15.77 -15.65
C HIS A 182 4.24 15.88 -15.57
N HIS A 183 3.62 15.25 -14.56
CA HIS A 183 2.19 15.33 -14.32
C HIS A 183 1.74 16.78 -14.08
N ARG A 184 2.49 17.54 -13.29
CA ARG A 184 2.23 18.97 -13.06
C ARG A 184 2.33 19.80 -14.35
N LYS A 185 3.26 19.47 -15.26
CA LYS A 185 3.35 20.12 -16.59
C LYS A 185 2.14 19.81 -17.47
N LEU A 186 1.70 18.54 -17.49
CA LEU A 186 0.50 18.13 -18.24
C LEU A 186 -0.76 18.79 -17.68
N GLN A 187 -0.95 18.79 -16.36
CA GLN A 187 -2.07 19.48 -15.71
C GLN A 187 -2.09 20.98 -16.05
N ARG A 188 -0.93 21.64 -16.07
CA ARG A 188 -0.84 23.05 -16.49
C ARG A 188 -1.26 23.25 -17.95
N ARG A 189 -0.89 22.35 -18.87
CA ARG A 189 -1.30 22.43 -20.27
C ARG A 189 -2.80 22.20 -20.42
N TYR A 190 -3.34 21.20 -19.74
CA TYR A 190 -4.77 20.91 -19.72
C TYR A 190 -5.59 22.08 -19.17
N LEU A 191 -5.16 22.68 -18.05
CA LEU A 191 -5.83 23.86 -17.50
C LEU A 191 -5.73 25.08 -18.43
N LYS A 192 -4.62 25.22 -19.17
CA LYS A 192 -4.47 26.31 -20.14
C LYS A 192 -5.43 26.13 -21.32
N SER A 193 -5.51 24.91 -21.89
CA SER A 193 -6.43 24.63 -22.99
C SER A 193 -7.89 24.78 -22.56
N LEU A 194 -8.24 24.38 -21.33
CA LEU A 194 -9.60 24.55 -20.80
C LEU A 194 -10.00 26.04 -20.76
N LYS A 195 -9.10 26.91 -20.30
CA LYS A 195 -9.34 28.37 -20.26
C LYS A 195 -9.48 28.99 -21.65
N GLU A 196 -8.71 28.53 -22.63
CA GLU A 196 -8.75 29.03 -24.00
C GLU A 196 -10.09 28.70 -24.66
N THR A 197 -10.56 27.45 -24.52
CA THR A 197 -11.90 27.04 -25.00
C THR A 197 -13.05 27.81 -24.33
N THR A 198 -12.93 28.16 -23.04
CA THR A 198 -13.96 28.96 -22.36
C THR A 198 -13.97 30.42 -22.85
N ALA A 199 -12.81 31.02 -23.11
CA ALA A 199 -12.72 32.40 -23.57
C ALA A 199 -13.31 32.60 -24.98
N ASP A 200 -13.13 31.62 -25.88
CA ASP A 200 -13.72 31.67 -27.22
C ASP A 200 -15.25 31.58 -27.17
N HIS A 201 -15.81 30.82 -26.24
CA HIS A 201 -17.26 30.67 -26.09
C HIS A 201 -17.95 31.94 -25.56
N ASP A 202 -17.27 32.74 -24.73
CA ASP A 202 -17.82 34.00 -24.21
C ASP A 202 -17.81 35.13 -25.28
N THR A 203 -16.98 35.01 -26.32
CA THR A 203 -16.85 36.04 -27.37
C THR A 203 -17.86 35.86 -28.52
N VAL A 204 -18.50 34.69 -28.64
CA VAL A 204 -19.46 34.37 -29.72
C VAL A 204 -20.91 34.70 -29.34
N SER A 205 -21.18 35.10 -28.10
CA SER A 205 -22.56 35.34 -27.63
C SER A 205 -23.18 36.70 -28.04
N GLU A 206 -22.55 37.50 -28.92
CA GLU A 206 -23.06 38.81 -29.38
C GLU A 206 -23.37 38.89 -30.90
N THR A 207 -23.56 37.76 -31.58
CA THR A 207 -24.31 37.77 -32.85
C THR A 207 -25.26 36.60 -32.85
N ILE A 208 -26.56 36.91 -32.76
CA ILE A 208 -27.66 35.99 -33.02
C ILE A 208 -28.03 36.19 -34.51
N PRO A 209 -27.60 35.33 -35.46
CA PRO A 209 -28.31 35.20 -36.71
C PRO A 209 -29.57 34.38 -36.43
N LYS A 210 -30.71 35.05 -36.60
CA LYS A 210 -32.03 34.45 -36.65
C LYS A 210 -32.18 33.72 -38.00
N ASP A 211 -32.81 32.54 -37.98
CA ASP A 211 -33.17 31.67 -39.12
C ASP A 211 -31.97 30.97 -39.80
N GLU A 212 -31.96 29.66 -40.10
CA GLU A 212 -33.01 28.80 -40.63
C GLU A 212 -32.62 27.32 -40.43
N SER A 213 -33.62 26.47 -40.24
CA SER A 213 -33.52 25.01 -40.10
C SER A 213 -32.85 24.31 -41.30
N LYS A 214 -31.74 23.61 -41.06
CA LYS A 214 -31.29 22.47 -41.87
C LYS A 214 -30.81 21.35 -40.95
N GLU A 215 -31.49 20.21 -41.01
CA GLU A 215 -31.03 18.94 -40.46
C GLU A 215 -29.68 18.57 -41.11
N GLU A 216 -28.60 18.74 -40.35
CA GLU A 216 -27.28 18.27 -40.74
C GLU A 216 -27.04 16.88 -40.14
N LYS A 217 -26.82 15.94 -41.05
CA LYS A 217 -26.60 14.52 -40.82
C LYS A 217 -25.33 14.34 -39.99
N VAL A 218 -25.48 13.77 -38.79
CA VAL A 218 -24.40 13.42 -37.86
C VAL A 218 -23.29 12.65 -38.59
N PRO A 219 -22.06 13.17 -38.68
CA PRO A 219 -20.92 12.41 -39.16
C PRO A 219 -20.62 11.29 -38.17
N GLU A 220 -20.58 10.07 -38.69
CA GLU A 220 -20.12 8.86 -38.03
C GLU A 220 -18.71 9.11 -37.47
N GLU A 221 -18.59 9.10 -36.13
CA GLU A 221 -17.30 9.29 -35.44
C GLU A 221 -16.34 8.17 -35.84
N ASP A 222 -15.28 8.55 -36.55
CA ASP A 222 -14.09 7.72 -36.78
C ASP A 222 -13.49 7.33 -35.42
N ILE A 223 -13.82 6.11 -34.99
CA ILE A 223 -13.13 5.43 -33.90
C ILE A 223 -11.66 5.30 -34.33
N PRO A 224 -10.69 5.88 -33.59
CA PRO A 224 -9.29 5.71 -33.91
C PRO A 224 -8.96 4.21 -33.92
N PRO A 225 -8.31 3.69 -34.97
CA PRO A 225 -7.99 2.28 -35.07
C PRO A 225 -7.18 1.87 -33.84
N ALA A 226 -7.63 0.79 -33.20
CA ALA A 226 -6.95 0.18 -32.05
C ALA A 226 -5.45 0.08 -32.34
N GLU A 227 -4.64 0.68 -31.47
CA GLU A 227 -3.18 0.61 -31.56
C GLU A 227 -2.75 -0.85 -31.67
N GLU A 228 -2.15 -1.21 -32.80
CA GLU A 228 -1.59 -2.53 -33.04
C GLU A 228 -0.59 -2.88 -31.91
N PRO A 229 -0.71 -4.07 -31.29
CA PRO A 229 0.24 -4.51 -30.29
C PRO A 229 1.61 -4.75 -30.92
N ASP A 230 2.61 -4.08 -30.35
CA ASP A 230 4.04 -4.43 -30.37
C ASP A 230 4.66 -4.70 -31.75
N LYS A 231 5.10 -3.62 -32.41
CA LYS A 231 6.24 -3.72 -33.34
C LYS A 231 7.47 -4.17 -32.54
N PRO A 232 8.10 -5.31 -32.85
CA PRO A 232 9.27 -5.77 -32.13
C PRO A 232 10.39 -4.74 -32.23
N LEU A 233 10.90 -4.34 -31.07
CA LEU A 233 12.02 -3.41 -30.91
C LEU A 233 13.14 -3.79 -31.89
N ARG A 234 13.48 -2.83 -32.77
CA ARG A 234 14.62 -2.90 -33.70
C ARG A 234 15.83 -3.51 -32.99
N LYS A 235 16.26 -4.69 -33.46
CA LYS A 235 17.52 -5.31 -33.05
C LYS A 235 18.62 -4.28 -33.22
N ARG A 236 19.21 -3.87 -32.09
CA ARG A 236 20.38 -3.00 -32.05
C ARG A 236 21.49 -3.73 -32.80
N ALA A 237 21.95 -3.15 -33.91
CA ALA A 237 23.06 -3.69 -34.68
C ALA A 237 24.26 -3.86 -33.74
N VAL A 238 24.64 -5.12 -33.50
CA VAL A 238 25.90 -5.46 -32.84
C VAL A 238 26.97 -5.09 -33.86
N GLY A 239 27.67 -3.99 -33.60
CA GLY A 239 28.86 -3.64 -34.38
C GLY A 239 29.89 -4.74 -34.18
N ASN A 240 30.17 -5.48 -35.24
CA ASN A 240 31.38 -6.29 -35.35
C ASN A 240 32.57 -5.35 -35.14
N ARG A 241 33.28 -5.53 -34.04
CA ARG A 241 34.61 -4.98 -33.84
C ARG A 241 35.54 -6.05 -34.39
N GLU A 242 36.02 -5.83 -35.61
CA GLU A 242 37.11 -6.60 -36.19
C GLU A 242 38.32 -6.49 -35.24
N GLU A 243 38.81 -7.65 -34.83
CA GLU A 243 40.09 -7.80 -34.17
C GLU A 243 41.14 -7.84 -35.29
N ASP A 244 41.91 -6.76 -35.42
CA ASP A 244 43.14 -6.76 -36.20
C ASP A 244 44.22 -7.46 -35.37
N GLU A 245 44.76 -8.54 -35.95
CA GLU A 245 45.96 -9.27 -35.52
C GLU A 245 47.25 -8.45 -35.69
#